data_AF-A0A7C1PY01-F1
#
_entry.id   AF-A0A7C1PY01-F1
#
_cell.length_a   1.000
_cell.length_b   1.000
_cell.length_c   1.000
_cell.angle_alpha   90.00
_cell.angle_beta   90.00
_cell.angle_gamma   90.00
#
_symmetry.space_group_name_H-M   'P 1'
#
loop_
_entity.id
_entity.type
_entity.pdbx_description
1 polymer ?
#
loop_
_entity_poly.entity_id
_entity_poly.type
_entity_poly.pdbx_seq_one_letter_code
_entity_poly.pdbx_strand_id
1 'polypeptide(L)'
;MPKHGYKCSGCDCNFDASSTIANRNEKTVCPKCGNLGDRDIEYGLNTCSAFDETTKEHTRWSWSMGVNPRQIPEMTRKYPGSNYNSKGQLEVIGRKDKLKKMKARGLVEFE
;
A
#
# COMPACT_ATOMS: atom_id res chain seq x y z
N MET A 1 -10.17 -17.87 7.76
CA MET A 1 -9.49 -17.28 8.95
C MET A 1 -8.22 -16.60 8.49
N PRO A 2 -7.82 -15.45 9.08
CA PRO A 2 -6.58 -14.80 8.70
C PRO A 2 -5.38 -15.69 9.04
N LYS A 3 -4.33 -15.62 8.20
CA LYS A 3 -3.05 -16.28 8.44
C LYS A 3 -2.13 -15.33 9.19
N HIS A 4 -1.38 -15.88 10.13
CA HIS A 4 -0.37 -15.15 10.89
C HIS A 4 0.95 -15.91 10.84
N GLY A 5 2.05 -15.15 10.82
CA GLY A 5 3.41 -15.69 10.85
C GLY A 5 3.85 -16.08 12.26
N TYR A 6 4.56 -17.20 12.36
CA TYR A 6 5.12 -17.74 13.60
C TYR A 6 6.54 -18.26 13.38
N LYS A 7 7.36 -18.26 14.43
CA LYS A 7 8.73 -18.79 14.45
C LYS A 7 8.83 -19.97 15.42
N CYS A 8 9.13 -21.19 14.94
CA CYS A 8 9.26 -22.39 15.80
C CYS A 8 10.51 -22.28 16.69
N SER A 9 10.33 -22.49 17.99
CA SER A 9 11.43 -22.52 18.98
C SER A 9 12.40 -23.71 18.84
N GLY A 10 11.97 -24.79 18.17
CA GLY A 10 12.78 -26.00 17.98
C GLY A 10 13.58 -26.07 16.67
N CYS A 11 12.98 -25.77 15.50
CA CYS A 11 13.65 -25.77 14.19
C CYS A 11 14.14 -24.38 13.74
N ASP A 12 13.88 -23.34 14.54
CA ASP A 12 14.09 -21.92 14.20
C ASP A 12 13.40 -21.47 12.89
N CYS A 13 12.43 -22.25 12.42
CA CYS A 13 11.82 -22.08 11.11
C CYS A 13 10.51 -21.30 11.17
N ASN A 14 10.31 -20.40 10.20
CA ASN A 14 9.09 -19.60 10.08
C ASN A 14 7.99 -20.36 9.34
N PHE A 15 6.74 -20.18 9.78
CA PHE A 15 5.56 -20.79 9.17
C PHE A 15 4.30 -19.95 9.38
N ASP A 16 3.31 -20.16 8.54
CA ASP A 16 2.00 -19.54 8.67
C ASP A 16 1.01 -20.48 9.36
N ALA A 17 0.21 -19.95 10.28
CA ALA A 17 -0.93 -20.66 10.85
C ALA A 17 -2.21 -19.80 10.82
N SER A 18 -3.35 -20.47 10.74
CA SER A 18 -4.66 -19.81 10.76
C SER A 18 -5.13 -19.63 12.20
N SER A 19 -5.33 -18.40 12.63
CA SER A 19 -5.85 -18.09 13.97
C SER A 19 -6.87 -16.96 13.91
N THR A 20 -7.76 -16.89 14.90
CA THR A 20 -8.61 -15.72 15.09
C THR A 20 -7.76 -14.52 15.58
N ILE A 21 -8.32 -13.32 15.44
CA ILE A 21 -7.71 -12.09 15.95
C ILE A 21 -7.46 -12.15 17.46
N ALA A 22 -8.34 -12.80 18.22
CA ALA A 22 -8.21 -12.96 19.66
C ALA A 22 -7.01 -13.85 20.04
N ASN A 23 -6.78 -14.92 19.28
CA ASN A 23 -5.81 -15.96 19.64
C ASN A 23 -4.49 -15.84 18.89
N ARG A 24 -4.32 -14.83 18.03
CA ARG A 24 -3.13 -14.66 17.18
C ARG A 24 -1.79 -14.58 17.93
N ASN A 25 -1.82 -14.20 19.21
CA ASN A 25 -0.62 -14.10 20.06
C ASN A 25 -0.34 -15.40 20.84
N GLU A 26 -1.22 -16.40 20.76
CA GLU A 26 -1.02 -17.70 21.40
C GLU A 26 0.01 -18.53 20.61
N LYS A 27 0.75 -19.37 21.32
CA LYS A 27 1.72 -20.27 20.69
C LYS A 27 1.01 -21.30 19.84
N THR A 28 1.55 -21.57 18.65
CA THR A 28 0.97 -22.53 17.71
C THR A 28 1.93 -23.67 17.42
N VAL A 29 1.42 -24.88 17.22
CA VAL A 29 2.22 -26.06 16.88
C VAL A 29 2.83 -25.90 15.49
N CYS A 30 4.14 -26.05 15.39
CA CYS A 30 4.84 -25.98 14.12
C CYS A 30 4.67 -27.29 13.32
N PRO A 31 4.30 -27.21 12.04
CA PRO A 31 4.04 -28.39 11.20
C PRO A 31 5.28 -29.20 10.85
N LYS A 32 6.49 -28.64 11.02
CA LYS A 32 7.76 -29.33 10.71
C LYS A 32 8.37 -30.06 11.91
N CYS A 33 8.43 -29.35 13.04
CA CYS A 33 9.19 -29.75 14.23
C CYS A 33 8.28 -30.31 15.34
N GLY A 34 6.95 -30.11 15.27
CA GLY A 34 6.01 -30.43 16.35
C GLY A 34 6.11 -29.53 17.60
N ASN A 35 7.20 -28.77 17.75
CA ASN A 35 7.37 -27.79 18.82
C ASN A 35 6.48 -26.56 18.63
N LEU A 36 6.33 -25.79 19.71
CA LEU A 36 5.56 -24.54 19.71
C LEU A 36 6.35 -23.41 19.04
N GLY A 37 5.63 -22.61 18.25
CA GLY A 37 6.11 -21.37 17.66
C GLY A 37 5.45 -20.15 18.27
N ASP A 38 6.25 -19.11 18.49
CA ASP A 38 5.81 -17.79 18.93
C ASP A 38 5.46 -16.92 17.72
N ARG A 39 4.57 -15.94 17.91
CA ARG A 39 4.13 -15.06 16.82
C ARG A 39 5.31 -14.23 16.30
N ASP A 40 5.52 -14.28 15.00
CA ASP A 40 6.52 -13.48 14.29
C ASP A 40 5.82 -12.40 13.46
N ILE A 41 5.77 -11.19 14.02
CA ILE A 41 5.12 -10.03 13.39
C ILE A 41 5.93 -9.57 12.17
N GLU A 42 7.27 -9.61 12.24
CA GLU A 42 8.14 -9.17 11.15
C GLU A 42 8.00 -10.08 9.93
N TYR A 43 8.02 -11.40 10.15
CA TYR A 43 7.75 -12.37 9.10
C TYR A 43 6.35 -12.17 8.50
N GLY A 44 5.33 -11.99 9.33
CA GLY A 44 3.95 -11.76 8.87
C GLY A 44 3.77 -10.44 8.09
N LEU A 45 4.55 -9.41 8.40
CA LEU A 45 4.56 -8.15 7.64
C LEU A 45 5.31 -8.31 6.31
N ASN A 46 6.42 -9.05 6.31
CA ASN A 46 7.22 -9.32 5.11
C ASN A 46 6.49 -10.25 4.11
N THR A 47 5.66 -11.17 4.60
CA THR A 47 4.85 -12.05 3.74
C THR A 47 3.51 -11.44 3.34
N CYS A 48 3.07 -10.37 4.00
CA CYS A 48 1.94 -9.56 3.55
C CYS A 48 2.35 -8.77 2.30
N SER A 49 2.02 -9.31 1.13
CA SER A 49 2.11 -8.60 -0.16
C SER A 49 1.41 -7.22 -0.17
N ALA A 50 0.46 -7.00 0.74
CA ALA A 50 -0.19 -5.70 0.95
C ALA A 50 0.74 -4.59 1.49
N PHE A 51 1.82 -4.94 2.21
CA PHE A 51 2.77 -3.94 2.73
C PHE A 51 3.55 -3.28 1.59
N ASP A 52 3.90 -4.06 0.57
CA ASP A 52 4.71 -3.58 -0.56
C ASP A 52 3.88 -2.76 -1.56
N GLU A 53 2.63 -3.17 -1.85
CA GLU A 53 1.73 -2.44 -2.76
C GLU A 53 1.28 -1.07 -2.23
N THR A 54 1.19 -0.91 -0.90
CA THR A 54 0.76 0.35 -0.28
C THR A 54 1.90 1.32 0.00
N THR A 55 3.15 0.84 0.04
CA THR A 55 4.35 1.65 0.29
C THR A 55 5.13 2.00 -0.97
N LYS A 56 5.02 1.22 -2.05
CA LYS A 56 5.64 1.57 -3.33
C LYS A 56 4.88 2.71 -4.00
N GLU A 57 5.61 3.78 -4.34
CA GLU A 57 5.06 4.88 -5.12
C GLU A 57 4.79 4.40 -6.55
N HIS A 58 3.55 4.00 -6.81
CA HIS A 58 3.10 3.65 -8.14
C HIS A 58 2.51 4.86 -8.87
N THR A 59 2.85 4.98 -10.14
CA THR A 59 2.20 5.92 -11.06
C THR A 59 0.75 5.50 -11.28
N ARG A 60 -0.18 6.44 -11.11
CA ARG A 60 -1.63 6.21 -11.27
C ARG A 60 -2.35 7.41 -11.85
N TRP A 61 -3.51 7.15 -12.46
CA TRP A 61 -4.42 8.17 -12.95
C TRP A 61 -5.35 8.66 -11.84
N SER A 62 -5.30 9.95 -11.52
CA SER A 62 -6.05 10.56 -10.42
C SER A 62 -7.26 11.35 -10.93
N TRP A 63 -8.47 10.88 -10.63
CA TRP A 63 -9.72 11.60 -10.90
C TRP A 63 -9.85 12.89 -10.10
N SER A 64 -9.45 12.90 -8.82
CA SER A 64 -9.56 14.08 -7.97
C SER A 64 -8.66 15.24 -8.40
N MET A 65 -7.76 14.99 -9.35
CA MET A 65 -6.85 15.97 -9.95
C MET A 65 -7.13 16.15 -11.44
N GLY A 66 -8.16 15.46 -11.93
CA GLY A 66 -8.55 15.49 -13.33
C GLY A 66 -9.29 16.77 -13.68
N VAL A 67 -9.41 16.99 -14.98
CA VAL A 67 -10.11 18.13 -15.57
C VAL A 67 -11.04 17.61 -16.65
N ASN A 68 -11.97 18.43 -17.13
CA ASN A 68 -12.76 18.04 -18.29
C ASN A 68 -11.82 17.81 -19.49
N PRO A 69 -11.97 16.76 -20.32
CA PRO A 69 -11.11 16.53 -21.48
C PRO A 69 -10.94 17.75 -22.39
N ARG A 70 -11.97 18.60 -22.51
CA ARG A 70 -11.93 19.85 -23.29
C ARG A 70 -10.95 20.90 -22.72
N GLN A 71 -10.65 20.82 -21.42
CA GLN A 71 -9.76 21.73 -20.70
C GLN A 71 -8.31 21.24 -20.64
N ILE A 72 -8.02 20.01 -21.10
CA ILE A 72 -6.66 19.46 -21.10
C ILE A 72 -5.66 20.40 -21.80
N PRO A 73 -5.92 20.94 -23.01
CA PRO A 73 -4.94 21.79 -23.69
C PRO A 73 -4.58 23.05 -22.90
N GLU A 74 -5.57 23.67 -22.26
CA GLU A 74 -5.36 24.85 -21.42
C GLU A 74 -4.55 24.49 -20.16
N MET A 75 -4.92 23.39 -19.51
CA MET A 75 -4.30 22.97 -18.25
C MET A 75 -2.87 22.46 -18.45
N THR A 76 -2.55 21.86 -19.59
CA THR A 76 -1.18 21.49 -19.97
C THR A 76 -0.31 22.72 -20.21
N ARG A 77 -0.86 23.81 -20.76
CA ARG A 77 -0.15 25.10 -20.88
C ARG A 77 0.07 25.75 -19.52
N LYS A 78 -0.95 25.73 -18.65
CA LYS A 78 -0.89 26.34 -17.32
C LYS A 78 0.04 25.58 -16.35
N TYR A 79 0.12 24.26 -16.48
CA TYR A 79 0.95 23.39 -15.66
C TYR A 79 1.83 22.48 -16.52
N PRO A 80 2.96 23.01 -17.06
CA PRO A 80 3.88 22.24 -17.88
C PRO A 80 4.37 20.96 -17.18
N GLY A 81 4.46 19.86 -17.92
CA GLY A 81 4.84 18.54 -17.39
C GLY A 81 3.68 17.76 -16.73
N SER A 82 2.46 18.29 -16.74
CA SER A 82 1.27 17.53 -16.37
C SER A 82 0.82 16.62 -17.51
N ASN A 83 0.82 15.30 -17.28
CA ASN A 83 0.30 14.32 -18.22
C ASN A 83 -1.16 14.01 -17.91
N TYR A 84 -2.05 14.20 -18.88
CA TYR A 84 -3.46 13.82 -18.78
C TYR A 84 -3.78 12.69 -19.75
N ASN A 85 -4.66 11.78 -19.35
CA ASN A 85 -5.20 10.79 -20.27
C ASN A 85 -6.44 11.33 -21.02
N SER A 86 -6.97 10.54 -21.97
CA SER A 86 -8.15 10.90 -22.78
C SER A 86 -9.42 11.16 -21.96
N LYS A 87 -9.49 10.65 -20.72
CA LYS A 87 -10.59 10.88 -19.78
C LYS A 87 -10.41 12.13 -18.93
N GLY A 88 -9.29 12.85 -19.09
CA GLY A 88 -8.96 14.05 -18.32
C GLY A 88 -8.36 13.77 -16.95
N GLN A 89 -7.98 12.54 -16.64
CA GLN A 89 -7.32 12.21 -15.37
C GLN A 89 -5.85 12.63 -15.41
N LEU A 90 -5.33 13.16 -14.31
CA LEU A 90 -3.92 13.55 -14.19
C LEU A 90 -3.06 12.36 -13.72
N GLU A 91 -1.90 12.18 -14.34
CA GLU A 91 -0.87 11.24 -13.90
C GLU A 91 -0.20 11.72 -12.61
N VAL A 92 -0.14 10.84 -11.61
CA VAL A 92 0.41 11.14 -10.28
C VAL A 92 1.27 9.99 -9.78
N ILE A 93 2.41 10.31 -9.18
CA ILE A 93 3.37 9.35 -8.62
C ILE A 93 3.20 9.31 -7.09
N GLY A 94 2.42 8.35 -6.59
CA GLY A 94 2.19 8.21 -5.15
C GLY A 94 1.46 9.40 -4.50
N ARG A 95 1.60 9.54 -3.18
CA ARG A 95 0.88 10.57 -2.38
C ARG A 95 1.60 11.92 -2.37
N LYS A 96 2.94 11.92 -2.28
CA LYS A 96 3.75 13.14 -2.18
C LYS A 96 3.66 14.00 -3.45
N ASP A 97 3.77 13.39 -4.63
CA ASP A 97 3.59 14.09 -5.91
C ASP A 97 2.18 14.67 -6.03
N LYS A 98 1.16 13.92 -5.58
CA LYS A 98 -0.24 14.39 -5.56
C LYS A 98 -0.37 15.69 -4.78
N LEU A 99 0.15 15.71 -3.55
CA LEU A 99 0.08 16.86 -2.65
C LEU A 99 0.86 18.06 -3.22
N LYS A 100 2.03 17.82 -3.81
CA LYS A 100 2.82 18.87 -4.49
C LYS A 100 2.03 19.50 -5.64
N LYS A 101 1.41 18.68 -6.50
CA LYS A 101 0.57 19.12 -7.62
C LYS A 101 -0.70 19.83 -7.15
N MET A 102 -1.33 19.38 -6.05
CA MET A 102 -2.46 20.06 -5.43
C MET A 102 -2.10 21.47 -4.97
N LYS A 103 -0.97 21.60 -4.25
CA LYS A 103 -0.46 22.89 -3.77
C LYS A 103 -0.17 23.84 -4.91
N ALA A 104 0.50 23.38 -5.97
CA ALA A 104 0.78 24.19 -7.15
C ALA A 104 -0.49 24.67 -7.89
N ARG A 105 -1.59 23.94 -7.73
CA ARG A 105 -2.89 24.25 -8.36
C ARG A 105 -3.84 25.03 -7.46
N GLY A 106 -3.42 25.37 -6.23
CA GLY A 106 -4.27 26.06 -5.25
C GLY A 106 -5.43 25.20 -4.74
N LEU A 107 -5.35 23.87 -4.86
CA LEU A 107 -6.38 22.92 -4.41
C LEU A 107 -6.19 22.51 -2.95
N VAL A 108 -5.52 23.33 -2.15
CA VAL A 108 -5.35 23.08 -0.72
C VAL A 108 -6.62 23.54 -0.03
N GLU A 109 -7.53 22.62 0.27
CA GLU A 109 -8.52 22.87 1.31
C GLU A 109 -7.84 22.78 2.68
N PHE A 110 -8.31 23.62 3.60
CA PHE A 110 -7.82 23.88 4.95
C PHE A 110 -7.38 22.62 5.71
N GLU A 111 -6.25 22.75 6.43
CA GLU A 111 -5.81 21.77 7.45
C GLU A 111 -6.88 21.52 8.53
#